data_AF-D2Q9E4-F1
#
_entry.id   AF-D2Q9E4-F1
#
_cell.length_a   1.000
_cell.length_b   1.000
_cell.length_c   1.000
_cell.angle_alpha   90.00
_cell.angle_beta   90.00
_cell.angle_gamma   90.00
#
_symmetry.space_group_name_H-M   'P 1'
#
loop_
_entity.id
_entity.type
_entity.pdbx_description
1 polymer ?
#
loop_
_entity_poly.entity_id
_entity_poly.type
_entity_poly.pdbx_seq_one_letter_code
_entity_poly.pdbx_strand_id
1 'polypeptide(L)'
;MPGLAKTTAAQTLATSVSGTFKRVQCTPDLMPSDLIGTQVFDFSTQRFATQIGPIHANFVLLDEINRSNAKTQSAMLEAMAEGATTIGGQRIALPKPFMVIATQNPIEEEGTFNLPEAQMDRFMMKAVMTYPSAQEEQRMLAMLTRRGSDTFDPRAITSEVISISDAEFLRSCARRVHVSDAIMQYAVDIAATSRGAGSHPVQGLSSLVRLGASPRASIALTRIGQANALLQGRDYVVPEDVKAFAHEVLRHRIILTFEALADGVNSDQVVDSIVQAVPVP
;
A
#
# COMPACT_ATOMS: atom_id res chain seq x y z
N MET A 1 -16.23 -4.78 -0.69
CA MET A 1 -17.19 -3.98 -1.47
C MET A 1 -16.70 -3.80 -2.90
N PRO A 2 -17.31 -4.51 -3.86
CA PRO A 2 -17.17 -4.24 -5.29
C PRO A 2 -17.70 -2.83 -5.63
N GLY A 3 -17.23 -2.22 -6.72
CA GLY A 3 -17.87 -1.02 -7.30
C GLY A 3 -17.39 0.35 -6.80
N LEU A 4 -16.47 0.45 -5.83
CA LEU A 4 -15.94 1.74 -5.32
C LEU A 4 -14.84 2.37 -6.20
N ALA A 5 -14.88 2.18 -7.53
CA ALA A 5 -13.93 2.75 -8.49
C ALA A 5 -12.42 2.48 -8.21
N LYS A 6 -12.08 1.47 -7.42
CA LYS A 6 -10.69 1.10 -7.03
C LYS A 6 -9.78 0.89 -8.24
N THR A 7 -10.27 0.12 -9.21
CA THR A 7 -9.56 -0.16 -10.45
C THR A 7 -9.33 1.12 -11.25
N THR A 8 -10.36 1.96 -11.34
CA THR A 8 -10.27 3.25 -12.02
C THR A 8 -9.26 4.18 -11.35
N ALA A 9 -9.22 4.24 -10.02
CA ALA A 9 -8.26 5.05 -9.27
C ALA A 9 -6.82 4.58 -9.50
N ALA A 10 -6.56 3.27 -9.39
CA ALA A 10 -5.24 2.70 -9.62
C ALA A 10 -4.77 2.92 -11.08
N GLN A 11 -5.67 2.73 -12.05
CA GLN A 11 -5.38 2.96 -13.47
C GLN A 11 -5.15 4.44 -13.78
N THR A 12 -5.93 5.34 -13.18
CA THR A 12 -5.75 6.79 -13.30
C THR A 12 -4.38 7.19 -12.79
N LEU A 13 -3.99 6.71 -11.60
CA LEU A 13 -2.69 7.00 -11.00
C LEU A 13 -1.53 6.54 -11.89
N ALA A 14 -1.62 5.33 -12.46
CA ALA A 14 -0.60 4.84 -13.38
C ALA A 14 -0.50 5.67 -14.67
N THR A 15 -1.65 6.09 -15.20
CA THR A 15 -1.72 6.92 -16.42
C THR A 15 -1.17 8.32 -16.17
N SER A 16 -1.40 8.90 -14.99
CA SER A 16 -0.89 10.21 -14.58
C SER A 16 0.65 10.29 -14.53
N VAL A 17 1.35 9.16 -14.39
CA VAL A 17 2.82 9.09 -14.27
C VAL A 17 3.48 8.48 -15.52
N SER A 18 2.71 8.34 -16.62
CA SER A 18 3.17 7.69 -17.85
C SER A 18 3.78 6.29 -17.62
N GLY A 19 3.32 5.60 -16.58
CA GLY A 19 3.86 4.31 -16.16
C GLY A 19 3.12 3.13 -16.76
N THR A 20 3.79 1.99 -16.84
CA THR A 20 3.15 0.73 -17.23
C THR A 20 2.21 0.26 -16.11
N PHE A 21 1.01 -0.16 -16.49
CA PHE A 21 -0.01 -0.68 -15.57
C PHE A 21 -0.37 -2.12 -15.90
N LYS A 22 -0.45 -2.96 -14.87
CA LYS A 22 -0.99 -4.31 -14.98
C LYS A 22 -1.98 -4.55 -13.84
N ARG A 23 -3.16 -5.06 -14.20
CA ARG A 23 -4.14 -5.57 -13.24
C ARG A 23 -4.07 -7.08 -13.23
N VAL A 24 -4.00 -7.66 -12.04
CA VAL A 24 -4.08 -9.10 -11.81
C VAL A 24 -5.25 -9.35 -10.89
N GLN A 25 -6.21 -10.14 -11.37
CA GLN A 25 -7.28 -10.66 -10.54
C GLN A 25 -6.73 -11.86 -9.76
N CYS A 26 -6.74 -11.80 -8.43
CA CYS A 26 -6.34 -12.93 -7.63
C CYS A 26 -7.48 -13.95 -7.58
N THR A 27 -7.14 -15.19 -7.94
CA THR A 27 -8.04 -16.34 -7.93
C THR A 27 -7.38 -17.51 -7.19
N PRO A 28 -8.14 -18.50 -6.70
CA PRO A 28 -7.58 -19.63 -5.93
C PRO A 28 -6.57 -20.48 -6.71
N ASP A 29 -6.72 -20.54 -8.04
CA ASP A 29 -5.89 -21.27 -9.00
C ASP A 29 -4.67 -20.48 -9.47
N LEU A 30 -4.55 -19.20 -9.14
CA LEU A 30 -3.43 -18.36 -9.55
C LEU A 30 -2.11 -18.92 -9.03
N MET A 31 -1.19 -19.24 -9.93
CA MET A 31 0.13 -19.78 -9.58
C MET A 31 1.18 -18.67 -9.47
N PRO A 32 2.24 -18.86 -8.66
CA PRO A 32 3.36 -17.91 -8.62
C PRO A 32 3.98 -17.62 -9.99
N SER A 33 4.04 -18.62 -10.86
CA SER A 33 4.56 -18.51 -12.24
C SER A 33 3.71 -17.59 -13.12
N ASP A 34 2.40 -17.51 -12.88
CA ASP A 34 1.50 -16.66 -13.67
C ASP A 34 1.72 -15.17 -13.37
N LEU A 35 2.29 -14.86 -12.20
CA LEU A 35 2.58 -13.51 -11.72
C LEU A 35 4.02 -13.08 -12.01
N ILE A 36 4.97 -13.95 -11.69
CA ILE A 36 6.40 -13.68 -11.85
C ILE A 36 6.83 -13.87 -13.30
N GLY A 37 6.32 -14.91 -13.94
CA GLY A 37 6.74 -15.39 -15.25
C GLY A 37 7.36 -16.79 -15.18
N THR A 38 7.62 -17.37 -16.35
CA THR A 38 8.10 -18.75 -16.50
C THR A 38 9.07 -18.87 -17.68
N GLN A 39 9.80 -19.98 -17.76
CA GLN A 39 10.55 -20.35 -18.95
C GLN A 39 9.72 -21.27 -19.82
N VAL A 40 9.52 -20.89 -21.08
CA VAL A 40 8.82 -21.68 -22.09
C VAL A 40 9.84 -22.15 -23.12
N PHE A 41 9.77 -23.42 -23.51
CA PHE A 41 10.60 -23.92 -24.59
C PHE A 41 10.04 -23.44 -25.94
N ASP A 42 10.82 -22.65 -26.65
CA ASP A 42 10.47 -22.20 -28.00
C ASP A 42 10.97 -23.23 -29.02
N PHE A 43 10.02 -23.95 -29.62
CA PHE A 43 10.30 -24.98 -30.63
C PHE A 43 10.94 -24.44 -31.90
N SER A 44 10.76 -23.14 -32.21
CA SER A 44 11.33 -22.53 -33.41
C SER A 44 12.82 -22.24 -33.24
N THR A 45 13.23 -21.82 -32.04
CA THR A 45 14.63 -21.49 -31.72
C THR A 45 15.37 -22.62 -31.00
N GLN A 46 14.66 -23.69 -30.61
CA GLN A 46 15.15 -24.80 -29.77
C GLN A 46 15.81 -24.31 -28.46
N ARG A 47 15.28 -23.24 -27.89
CA ARG A 47 15.83 -22.60 -26.68
C ARG A 47 14.72 -22.33 -25.67
N PHE A 48 15.09 -22.26 -24.40
CA PHE A 48 14.21 -21.75 -23.36
C PHE A 48 14.14 -20.23 -23.47
N ALA A 49 12.94 -19.70 -23.71
CA ALA A 49 12.62 -18.28 -23.71
C ALA A 49 11.94 -17.91 -22.38
N THR A 50 12.38 -16.81 -21.78
CA THR A 50 11.81 -16.31 -20.54
C THR A 50 10.59 -15.46 -20.84
N GLN A 51 9.42 -15.88 -20.37
CA GLN A 51 8.18 -15.12 -20.44
C GLN A 51 7.99 -14.35 -19.14
N ILE A 52 8.01 -13.02 -19.23
CA ILE A 52 7.90 -12.13 -18.08
C ILE A 52 6.44 -12.02 -17.63
N GLY A 53 6.19 -12.17 -16.33
CA GLY A 53 4.86 -12.06 -15.74
C GLY A 53 4.39 -10.62 -15.51
N PRO A 54 3.11 -10.43 -15.17
CA PRO A 54 2.47 -9.11 -15.00
C PRO A 54 3.04 -8.29 -13.83
N ILE A 55 3.80 -8.88 -12.90
CA ILE A 55 4.44 -8.14 -11.81
C ILE A 55 5.52 -7.15 -12.33
N HIS A 56 6.02 -7.34 -13.55
CA HIS A 56 7.00 -6.46 -14.20
C HIS A 56 6.33 -5.24 -14.86
N ALA A 57 5.60 -4.46 -14.06
CA ALA A 57 5.02 -3.18 -14.46
C ALA A 57 5.25 -2.14 -13.36
N ASN A 58 5.24 -0.85 -13.71
CA ASN A 58 5.45 0.23 -12.74
C ASN A 58 4.35 0.24 -11.66
N PHE A 59 3.12 -0.03 -12.06
CA PHE A 59 1.96 -0.08 -11.20
C PHE A 59 1.24 -1.42 -11.38
N VAL A 60 1.16 -2.19 -10.30
CA VAL A 60 0.48 -3.48 -10.28
C VAL A 60 -0.70 -3.42 -9.34
N LEU A 61 -1.92 -3.61 -9.87
CA LEU A 61 -3.12 -3.77 -9.08
C LEU A 61 -3.40 -5.25 -8.86
N LEU A 62 -3.28 -5.71 -7.61
CA LEU A 62 -3.67 -7.04 -7.16
C LEU A 62 -5.07 -6.97 -6.60
N ASP A 63 -6.06 -7.38 -7.39
CA ASP A 63 -7.45 -7.33 -6.99
C ASP A 63 -7.81 -8.59 -6.20
N GLU A 64 -8.41 -8.41 -5.02
CA GLU A 64 -8.84 -9.49 -4.12
C GLU A 64 -7.70 -10.43 -3.73
N ILE A 65 -6.57 -9.87 -3.28
CA ILE A 65 -5.34 -10.63 -2.97
C ILE A 65 -5.59 -11.81 -2.02
N ASN A 66 -6.59 -11.69 -1.14
CA ASN A 66 -7.02 -12.73 -0.21
C ASN A 66 -7.66 -13.95 -0.89
N ARG A 67 -7.99 -13.93 -2.19
CA ARG A 67 -8.50 -15.11 -2.92
C ARG A 67 -7.40 -16.01 -3.46
N SER A 68 -6.15 -15.53 -3.50
CA SER A 68 -4.99 -16.32 -3.91
C SER A 68 -4.42 -17.10 -2.73
N ASN A 69 -3.85 -18.28 -3.01
CA ASN A 69 -3.23 -19.11 -1.98
C ASN A 69 -1.97 -18.44 -1.36
N ALA A 70 -1.57 -18.90 -0.17
CA ALA A 70 -0.46 -18.31 0.59
C ALA A 70 0.90 -18.34 -0.14
N LYS A 71 1.16 -19.34 -1.01
CA LYS A 71 2.41 -19.42 -1.78
C LYS A 71 2.45 -18.32 -2.84
N THR A 72 1.35 -18.13 -3.55
CA THR A 72 1.18 -17.07 -4.56
C THR A 72 1.29 -15.69 -3.92
N GLN A 73 0.62 -15.46 -2.79
CA GLN A 73 0.76 -14.22 -2.01
C GLN A 73 2.21 -13.95 -1.60
N SER A 74 2.91 -14.97 -1.09
CA SER A 74 4.30 -14.83 -0.64
C SER A 74 5.23 -14.46 -1.79
N ALA A 75 5.09 -15.12 -2.94
CA ALA A 75 5.89 -14.85 -4.13
C ALA A 75 5.74 -13.40 -4.64
N MET A 76 4.50 -12.85 -4.59
CA MET A 76 4.24 -11.44 -4.95
C MET A 76 4.94 -10.45 -4.00
N LEU A 77 4.86 -10.72 -2.70
CA LEU A 77 5.39 -9.84 -1.67
C LEU A 77 6.91 -9.93 -1.53
N GLU A 78 7.49 -11.07 -1.88
CA GLU A 78 8.94 -11.26 -2.02
C GLU A 78 9.48 -10.44 -3.18
N ALA A 79 8.85 -10.50 -4.36
CA ALA A 79 9.21 -9.66 -5.50
C ALA A 79 9.16 -8.16 -5.13
N MET A 80 8.13 -7.75 -4.40
CA MET A 80 7.98 -6.38 -3.89
C MET A 80 9.09 -5.98 -2.93
N ALA A 81 9.54 -6.88 -2.05
CA ALA A 81 10.58 -6.61 -1.07
C ALA A 81 11.99 -6.59 -1.70
N GLU A 82 12.26 -7.47 -2.66
CA GLU A 82 13.57 -7.59 -3.31
C GLU A 82 13.78 -6.61 -4.47
N GLY A 83 12.70 -6.10 -5.05
CA GLY A 83 12.76 -5.25 -6.24
C GLY A 83 13.19 -6.00 -7.50
N ALA A 84 13.11 -7.33 -7.48
CA ALA A 84 13.47 -8.22 -8.58
C ALA A 84 12.72 -9.54 -8.44
N THR A 85 12.67 -10.32 -9.52
CA THR A 85 12.19 -11.71 -9.51
C THR A 85 13.24 -12.63 -10.10
N THR A 86 13.26 -13.89 -9.68
CA THR A 86 14.13 -14.90 -10.28
C THR A 86 13.30 -15.85 -11.14
N ILE A 87 13.62 -15.95 -12.44
CA ILE A 87 12.94 -16.82 -13.40
C ILE A 87 13.99 -17.72 -14.04
N GLY A 88 13.87 -19.05 -13.86
CA GLY A 88 14.82 -19.99 -14.46
C GLY A 88 16.29 -19.78 -14.06
N GLY A 89 16.53 -19.30 -12.84
CA GLY A 89 17.86 -18.95 -12.34
C GLY A 89 18.38 -17.56 -12.75
N GLN A 90 17.65 -16.83 -13.59
CA GLN A 90 18.00 -15.46 -13.97
C GLN A 90 17.28 -14.44 -13.09
N ARG A 91 18.04 -13.51 -12.49
CA ARG A 91 17.48 -12.38 -11.74
C ARG A 91 17.07 -11.27 -12.71
N ILE A 92 15.80 -10.87 -12.66
CA ILE A 92 15.20 -9.82 -13.50
C ILE A 92 14.72 -8.70 -12.58
N ALA A 93 15.26 -7.51 -12.75
CA ALA A 93 14.90 -6.36 -11.93
C ALA A 93 13.51 -5.82 -12.30
N LEU A 94 12.74 -5.42 -11.27
CA LEU A 94 11.46 -4.75 -11.47
C LEU A 94 11.68 -3.31 -12.00
N PRO A 95 10.75 -2.78 -12.80
CA PRO A 95 10.85 -1.42 -13.31
C PRO A 95 10.78 -0.40 -12.16
N LYS A 96 11.39 0.79 -12.34
CA LYS A 96 11.37 1.86 -11.34
C LYS A 96 10.64 3.09 -11.88
N PRO A 97 9.79 3.75 -11.08
CA PRO A 97 9.28 3.31 -9.78
C PRO A 97 8.41 2.04 -9.91
N PHE A 98 8.31 1.28 -8.82
CA PHE A 98 7.48 0.10 -8.68
C PHE A 98 6.50 0.32 -7.52
N MET A 99 5.22 0.12 -7.76
CA MET A 99 4.16 0.25 -6.76
C MET A 99 3.14 -0.88 -6.92
N VAL A 100 2.84 -1.55 -5.81
CA VAL A 100 1.77 -2.53 -5.71
C VAL A 100 0.60 -1.93 -4.96
N ILE A 101 -0.58 -2.01 -5.55
CA ILE A 101 -1.86 -1.68 -4.93
C ILE A 101 -2.59 -3.00 -4.76
N ALA A 102 -2.86 -3.41 -3.52
CA ALA A 102 -3.60 -4.63 -3.25
C ALA A 102 -4.97 -4.30 -2.65
N THR A 103 -6.01 -4.93 -3.17
CA THR A 103 -7.37 -4.83 -2.62
C THR A 103 -7.72 -6.12 -1.90
N GLN A 104 -8.54 -6.00 -0.86
CA GLN A 104 -9.13 -7.13 -0.16
C GLN A 104 -10.64 -6.90 -0.07
N ASN A 105 -11.42 -7.94 -0.32
CA ASN A 105 -12.86 -7.92 -0.07
C ASN A 105 -13.13 -8.60 1.29
N PRO A 106 -13.60 -7.85 2.31
CA PRO A 106 -13.77 -8.40 3.66
C PRO A 106 -15.02 -9.26 3.86
N ILE A 107 -15.91 -9.34 2.85
CA ILE A 107 -17.24 -9.97 2.98
C ILE A 107 -17.26 -11.41 2.44
N GLU A 108 -16.25 -11.83 1.67
CA GLU A 108 -16.22 -13.18 1.09
C GLU A 108 -15.67 -14.21 2.09
N GLU A 109 -16.56 -15.07 2.59
CA GLU A 109 -16.25 -16.11 3.60
C GLU A 109 -15.74 -17.43 2.98
N GLU A 110 -16.03 -17.73 1.72
CA GLU A 110 -15.58 -18.97 1.07
C GLU A 110 -14.30 -18.77 0.26
N GLY A 111 -13.28 -19.59 0.54
CA GLY A 111 -12.06 -19.66 -0.25
C GLY A 111 -11.10 -18.49 -0.08
N THR A 112 -11.18 -17.74 1.03
CA THR A 112 -10.26 -16.64 1.32
C THR A 112 -9.13 -17.05 2.26
N PHE A 113 -7.92 -16.61 1.93
CA PHE A 113 -6.68 -16.77 2.65
C PHE A 113 -6.25 -15.40 3.19
N ASN A 114 -6.43 -15.20 4.50
CA ASN A 114 -5.96 -13.99 5.15
C ASN A 114 -4.45 -13.83 5.00
N LEU A 115 -4.01 -12.60 4.69
CA LEU A 115 -2.59 -12.30 4.66
C LEU A 115 -2.04 -12.37 6.09
N PRO A 116 -0.96 -13.14 6.33
CA PRO A 116 -0.27 -13.13 7.61
C PRO A 116 0.18 -11.72 7.99
N GLU A 117 0.29 -11.42 9.29
CA GLU A 117 0.62 -10.08 9.76
C GLU A 117 2.00 -9.63 9.26
N ALA A 118 2.96 -10.55 9.20
CA ALA A 118 4.28 -10.30 8.63
C ALA A 118 4.24 -9.90 7.15
N GLN A 119 3.25 -10.39 6.39
CA GLN A 119 3.04 -10.04 5.00
C GLN A 119 2.35 -8.67 4.87
N MET A 120 1.35 -8.40 5.71
CA MET A 120 0.68 -7.10 5.76
C MET A 120 1.64 -5.97 6.14
N ASP A 121 2.59 -6.20 7.06
CA ASP A 121 3.56 -5.19 7.49
C ASP A 121 4.49 -4.68 6.36
N ARG A 122 4.60 -5.43 5.25
CA ARG A 122 5.34 -5.02 4.05
C ARG A 122 4.64 -3.88 3.29
N PHE A 123 3.33 -3.71 3.44
CA PHE A 123 2.60 -2.60 2.84
C PHE A 123 2.83 -1.31 3.61
N MET A 124 3.17 -0.23 2.90
CA MET A 124 3.44 1.06 3.53
C MET A 124 2.21 1.60 4.26
N MET A 125 1.04 1.54 3.62
CA MET A 125 -0.24 2.06 4.12
C MET A 125 -1.38 1.06 3.87
N LYS A 126 -2.39 1.10 4.73
CA LYS A 126 -3.71 0.49 4.52
C LYS A 126 -4.78 1.58 4.52
N ALA A 127 -5.39 1.81 3.36
CA ALA A 127 -6.54 2.68 3.22
C ALA A 127 -7.84 1.87 3.37
N VAL A 128 -8.77 2.36 4.18
CA VAL A 128 -10.11 1.78 4.30
C VAL A 128 -11.06 2.59 3.43
N MET A 129 -11.62 1.95 2.41
CA MET A 129 -12.61 2.60 1.55
C MET A 129 -14.02 2.32 2.07
N THR A 130 -14.71 3.38 2.45
CA THR A 130 -16.14 3.35 2.81
C THR A 130 -16.99 3.86 1.64
N TYR A 131 -18.31 3.80 1.80
CA TYR A 131 -19.20 4.45 0.84
C TYR A 131 -18.95 5.96 0.80
N PRO A 132 -19.03 6.59 -0.39
CA PRO A 132 -18.98 8.04 -0.49
C PRO A 132 -20.16 8.67 0.26
N SER A 133 -19.98 9.90 0.70
CA SER A 133 -21.10 10.70 1.17
C SER A 133 -22.09 10.98 0.04
N ALA A 134 -23.35 11.27 0.39
CA ALA A 134 -24.38 11.59 -0.62
C ALA A 134 -23.96 12.76 -1.55
N GLN A 135 -23.17 13.72 -1.05
CA GLN A 135 -22.66 14.82 -1.87
C GLN A 135 -21.57 14.35 -2.85
N GLU A 136 -20.65 13.47 -2.42
CA GLU A 136 -19.63 12.89 -3.28
C GLU A 136 -20.23 11.98 -4.34
N GLU A 137 -21.25 11.20 -3.96
CA GLU A 137 -22.01 10.35 -4.88
C GLU A 137 -22.76 11.20 -5.90
N GLN A 138 -23.40 12.30 -5.49
CA GLN A 138 -24.03 13.24 -6.43
C GLN A 138 -23.01 13.87 -7.39
N ARG A 139 -21.81 14.23 -6.91
CA ARG A 139 -20.72 14.74 -7.77
C ARG A 139 -20.24 13.67 -8.75
N MET A 140 -20.08 12.43 -8.29
CA MET A 140 -19.71 11.29 -9.14
C MET A 140 -20.75 11.08 -10.24
N LEU A 141 -22.04 11.05 -9.88
CA LEU A 141 -23.14 10.94 -10.84
C LEU A 141 -23.11 12.08 -11.86
N ALA A 142 -22.95 13.33 -11.40
CA ALA A 142 -22.85 14.48 -12.28
C ALA A 142 -21.66 14.37 -13.27
N MET A 143 -20.52 13.84 -12.82
CA MET A 143 -19.36 13.60 -13.68
C MET A 143 -19.62 12.51 -14.73
N LEU A 144 -20.25 11.40 -14.34
CA LEU A 144 -20.59 10.31 -15.25
C LEU A 144 -21.62 10.75 -16.30
N THR A 145 -22.68 11.44 -15.87
CA THR A 145 -23.71 11.99 -16.78
C THR A 145 -23.11 12.99 -17.77
N ARG A 146 -22.18 13.86 -17.33
CA ARG A 146 -21.49 14.81 -18.22
C ARG A 146 -20.56 14.13 -19.22
N ARG A 147 -19.89 13.05 -18.82
CA ARG A 147 -19.01 12.26 -19.71
C ARG A 147 -19.79 11.43 -20.72
N GLY A 148 -21.05 11.09 -20.44
CA GLY A 148 -21.89 10.27 -21.32
C GLY A 148 -21.40 8.83 -21.48
N SER A 149 -20.51 8.36 -20.59
CA SER A 149 -19.96 7.01 -20.58
C SER A 149 -19.65 6.61 -19.13
N ASP A 150 -20.06 5.40 -18.78
CA ASP A 150 -19.72 4.76 -17.50
C ASP A 150 -18.31 4.16 -17.52
N THR A 151 -17.67 4.11 -18.70
CA THR A 151 -16.34 3.52 -18.89
C THR A 151 -15.28 4.60 -18.84
N PHE A 152 -14.26 4.39 -18.01
CA PHE A 152 -13.08 5.26 -17.97
C PHE A 152 -12.23 5.03 -19.23
N ASP A 153 -12.05 6.08 -20.04
CA ASP A 153 -11.05 6.09 -21.11
C ASP A 153 -9.76 6.75 -20.60
N PRO A 154 -8.67 5.99 -20.39
CA PRO A 154 -7.38 6.55 -19.97
C PRO A 154 -6.83 7.59 -20.96
N ARG A 155 -7.22 7.51 -22.24
CA ARG A 155 -6.78 8.47 -23.28
C ARG A 155 -7.44 9.83 -23.15
N ALA A 156 -8.53 9.93 -22.36
CA ALA A 156 -9.19 11.19 -22.07
C ALA A 156 -8.41 12.04 -21.03
N ILE A 157 -7.40 11.46 -20.36
CA ILE A 157 -6.44 12.24 -19.55
C ILE A 157 -5.53 12.99 -20.52
N THR A 158 -5.94 14.22 -20.83
CA THR A 158 -5.31 15.09 -21.85
C THR A 158 -4.42 16.18 -21.24
N SER A 159 -4.31 16.26 -19.91
CA SER A 159 -3.55 17.32 -19.21
C SER A 159 -2.42 16.74 -18.36
N GLU A 160 -1.22 17.29 -18.60
CA GLU A 160 0.00 17.26 -17.76
C GLU A 160 0.24 15.95 -17.00
N VAL A 161 0.43 14.86 -17.74
CA VAL A 161 1.01 13.65 -17.16
C VAL A 161 2.49 13.89 -16.91
N ILE A 162 2.97 13.54 -15.71
CA ILE A 162 4.40 13.57 -15.43
C ILE A 162 5.04 12.31 -16.02
N SER A 163 6.33 12.39 -16.36
CA SER A 163 7.08 11.23 -16.82
C SER A 163 7.53 10.35 -15.64
N ILE A 164 7.94 9.12 -15.93
CA ILE A 164 8.62 8.24 -14.98
C ILE A 164 9.86 8.93 -14.39
N SER A 165 10.63 9.65 -15.22
CA SER A 165 11.81 10.41 -14.77
C SER A 165 11.46 11.52 -13.80
N ASP A 166 10.34 12.22 -14.00
CA ASP A 166 9.87 13.26 -13.08
C ASP A 166 9.46 12.65 -11.74
N ALA A 167 8.78 11.50 -11.75
CA ALA A 167 8.43 10.80 -10.52
C ALA A 167 9.68 10.29 -9.78
N GLU A 168 10.71 9.82 -10.48
CA GLU A 168 11.99 9.47 -9.86
C GLU A 168 12.71 10.69 -9.28
N PHE A 169 12.68 11.81 -9.99
CA PHE A 169 13.21 13.09 -9.53
C PHE A 169 12.49 13.54 -8.25
N LEU A 170 11.16 13.58 -8.24
CA LEU A 170 10.35 13.92 -7.07
C LEU A 170 10.61 12.98 -5.89
N ARG A 171 10.76 11.67 -6.14
CA ARG A 171 11.16 10.69 -5.11
C ARG A 171 12.53 11.04 -4.51
N SER A 172 13.47 11.51 -5.33
CA SER A 172 14.79 11.94 -4.85
C SER A 172 14.71 13.23 -4.04
N CYS A 173 13.85 14.19 -4.43
CA CYS A 173 13.60 15.41 -3.69
C CYS A 173 12.95 15.13 -2.34
N ALA A 174 11.93 14.27 -2.29
CA ALA A 174 11.27 13.89 -1.04
C ALA A 174 12.28 13.30 -0.04
N ARG A 175 13.23 12.48 -0.52
CA ARG A 175 14.29 11.92 0.36
C ARG A 175 15.24 12.96 0.95
N ARG A 176 15.35 14.14 0.34
CA ARG A 176 16.21 15.25 0.79
C ARG A 176 15.51 16.21 1.75
N VAL A 177 14.18 16.13 1.87
CA VAL A 177 13.42 16.92 2.85
C VAL A 177 13.98 16.63 4.24
N HIS A 178 14.31 17.70 4.96
CA HIS A 178 14.92 17.62 6.28
C HIS A 178 13.97 16.99 7.30
N VAL A 179 14.49 16.05 8.08
CA VAL A 179 13.81 15.45 9.23
C VAL A 179 14.72 15.67 10.43
N SER A 180 14.26 16.42 11.41
CA SER A 180 15.03 16.64 12.63
C SER A 180 15.05 15.39 13.50
N ASP A 181 16.06 15.27 14.37
CA ASP A 181 16.17 14.16 15.32
C ASP A 181 14.93 14.06 16.21
N ALA A 182 14.32 15.20 16.57
CA ALA A 182 13.09 15.24 17.35
C ALA A 182 11.90 14.60 16.63
N ILE A 183 11.76 14.79 15.31
CA ILE A 183 10.71 14.14 14.50
C ILE A 183 10.99 12.64 14.34
N MET A 184 12.26 12.25 14.16
CA MET A 184 12.63 10.83 14.10
C MET A 184 12.33 10.13 15.43
N GLN A 185 12.65 10.77 16.55
CA GLN A 185 12.32 10.28 17.88
C GLN A 185 10.81 10.18 18.08
N TYR A 186 10.05 11.20 17.68
CA TYR A 186 8.59 11.19 17.73
C TYR A 186 7.97 10.00 16.98
N ALA A 187 8.44 9.70 15.75
CA ALA A 187 7.97 8.54 14.98
C ALA A 187 8.37 7.20 15.63
N VAL A 188 9.54 7.13 16.26
CA VAL A 188 9.99 5.95 17.02
C VAL A 188 9.14 5.76 18.27
N ASP A 189 8.82 6.84 18.99
CA ASP A 189 8.02 6.81 20.20
C ASP A 189 6.59 6.35 19.91
N ILE A 190 5.95 6.84 18.85
CA ILE A 190 4.65 6.31 18.39
C ILE A 190 4.71 4.79 18.17
N ALA A 191 5.73 4.32 17.44
CA ALA A 191 5.88 2.89 17.16
C ALA A 191 6.23 2.09 18.43
N ALA A 192 7.02 2.64 19.35
CA ALA A 192 7.37 2.01 20.63
C ALA A 192 6.16 1.92 21.55
N THR A 193 5.41 3.01 21.71
CA THR A 193 4.17 3.06 22.51
C THR A 193 3.18 2.02 22.02
N SER A 194 3.02 1.82 20.70
CA SER A 194 2.16 0.76 20.16
C SER A 194 2.53 -0.66 20.59
N ARG A 195 3.79 -0.90 20.99
CA ARG A 195 4.32 -2.18 21.48
C ARG A 195 4.22 -2.31 23.01
N GLY A 196 3.62 -1.35 23.69
CA GLY A 196 3.67 -1.24 25.15
C GLY A 196 5.06 -0.89 25.68
N ALA A 197 5.96 -0.41 24.82
CA ALA A 197 7.31 0.03 25.15
C ALA A 197 7.43 1.56 25.00
N GLY A 198 8.56 2.14 25.40
CA GLY A 198 8.82 3.59 25.25
C GLY A 198 8.48 4.42 26.49
N SER A 199 8.65 5.74 26.38
CA SER A 199 8.52 6.71 27.47
C SER A 199 7.08 7.15 27.77
N HIS A 200 6.14 6.84 26.87
CA HIS A 200 4.75 7.32 26.93
C HIS A 200 3.77 6.13 26.91
N PRO A 201 3.59 5.41 28.03
CA PRO A 201 2.69 4.26 28.08
C PRO A 201 1.22 4.70 28.01
N VAL A 202 0.42 3.94 27.25
CA VAL A 202 -1.04 4.06 27.23
C VAL A 202 -1.61 3.04 28.23
N GLN A 203 -2.39 3.51 29.20
CA GLN A 203 -2.98 2.65 30.23
C GLN A 203 -3.94 1.62 29.59
N GLY A 204 -3.81 0.34 29.96
CA GLY A 204 -4.64 -0.73 29.41
C GLY A 204 -4.27 -1.18 27.99
N LEU A 205 -3.21 -0.64 27.39
CA LEU A 205 -2.82 -1.02 26.03
C LEU A 205 -2.44 -2.51 25.92
N SER A 206 -1.80 -3.08 26.93
CA SER A 206 -1.38 -4.48 26.95
C SER A 206 -2.55 -5.47 26.94
N SER A 207 -3.73 -5.07 27.43
CA SER A 207 -4.95 -5.88 27.32
C SER A 207 -5.61 -5.75 25.94
N LEU A 208 -5.32 -4.67 25.20
CA LEU A 208 -5.92 -4.38 23.90
C LEU A 208 -5.06 -4.88 22.72
N VAL A 209 -3.74 -4.80 22.84
CA VAL A 209 -2.80 -5.05 21.76
C VAL A 209 -2.02 -6.33 22.00
N ARG A 210 -2.21 -7.30 21.10
CA ARG A 210 -1.44 -8.55 21.04
C ARG A 210 -0.06 -8.33 20.43
N LEU A 211 0.03 -7.49 19.40
CA LEU A 211 1.28 -7.18 18.70
C LEU A 211 1.25 -5.73 18.22
N GLY A 212 2.27 -4.96 18.61
CA GLY A 212 2.45 -3.57 18.19
C GLY A 212 3.19 -3.43 16.86
N ALA A 213 3.34 -2.20 16.41
CA ALA A 213 3.90 -1.89 15.11
C ALA A 213 5.40 -2.20 15.01
N SER A 214 5.85 -2.69 13.85
CA SER A 214 7.26 -2.98 13.57
C SER A 214 8.06 -1.70 13.29
N PRO A 215 9.41 -1.77 13.22
CA PRO A 215 10.24 -0.63 12.77
C PRO A 215 9.88 -0.11 11.38
N ARG A 216 9.15 -0.88 10.55
CA ARG A 216 8.65 -0.37 9.27
C ARG A 216 7.66 0.76 9.45
N ALA A 217 6.95 0.83 10.57
CA ALA A 217 6.02 1.92 10.86
C ALA A 217 6.74 3.27 10.98
N SER A 218 7.80 3.36 11.79
CA SER A 218 8.54 4.62 11.96
C SER A 218 9.23 5.06 10.66
N ILE A 219 9.74 4.10 9.88
CA ILE A 219 10.26 4.35 8.53
C ILE A 219 9.16 4.90 7.61
N ALA A 220 7.98 4.27 7.59
CA ALA A 220 6.86 4.69 6.76
C ALA A 220 6.36 6.09 7.14
N LEU A 221 6.14 6.34 8.44
CA LEU A 221 5.73 7.64 8.97
C LEU A 221 6.70 8.74 8.53
N THR A 222 8.01 8.52 8.68
CA THR A 222 9.03 9.50 8.30
C THR A 222 9.04 9.75 6.80
N ARG A 223 8.98 8.69 5.98
CA ARG A 223 9.00 8.80 4.51
C ARG A 223 7.76 9.46 3.95
N ILE A 224 6.59 9.15 4.51
CA ILE A 224 5.33 9.80 4.14
C ILE A 224 5.36 11.26 4.58
N GLY A 225 5.84 11.55 5.78
CA GLY A 225 5.97 12.92 6.27
C GLY A 225 6.87 13.77 5.35
N GLN A 226 8.00 13.22 4.90
CA GLN A 226 8.86 13.85 3.90
C GLN A 226 8.13 14.12 2.57
N ALA A 227 7.38 13.15 2.07
CA ALA A 227 6.61 13.31 0.85
C ALA A 227 5.49 14.36 1.00
N ASN A 228 4.79 14.36 2.13
CA ASN A 228 3.74 15.33 2.42
C ASN A 228 4.29 16.75 2.55
N ALA A 229 5.39 16.93 3.28
CA ALA A 229 6.07 18.22 3.38
C ALA A 229 6.44 18.77 2.00
N LEU A 230 7.03 17.93 1.13
CA LEU A 230 7.35 18.32 -0.25
C LEU A 230 6.10 18.74 -1.05
N LEU A 231 5.01 17.98 -0.96
CA LEU A 231 3.74 18.30 -1.63
C LEU A 231 3.13 19.61 -1.12
N GLN A 232 3.39 19.97 0.14
CA GLN A 232 3.00 21.24 0.75
C GLN A 232 4.01 22.37 0.47
N GLY A 233 5.03 22.15 -0.35
CA GLY A 233 6.05 23.14 -0.70
C GLY A 233 7.07 23.42 0.41
N ARG A 234 7.16 22.54 1.42
CA ARG A 234 8.12 22.64 2.53
C ARG A 234 9.31 21.70 2.31
N ASP A 235 10.49 22.13 2.76
CA ASP A 235 11.72 21.36 2.75
C ASP A 235 12.07 20.74 4.11
N TYR A 236 11.15 20.81 5.09
CA TYR A 236 11.25 20.18 6.40
C TYR A 236 9.92 19.54 6.83
N VAL A 237 10.02 18.46 7.60
CA VAL A 237 8.87 17.74 8.18
C VAL A 237 8.44 18.37 9.51
N VAL A 238 7.13 18.50 9.73
CA VAL A 238 6.53 18.90 11.02
C VAL A 238 5.78 17.72 11.65
N PRO A 239 5.48 17.74 12.97
CA PRO A 239 4.78 16.64 13.63
C PRO A 239 3.42 16.31 12.99
N GLU A 240 2.72 17.30 12.46
CA GLU A 240 1.43 17.15 11.78
C GLU A 240 1.54 16.27 10.53
N ASP A 241 2.67 16.31 9.81
CA ASP A 241 2.92 15.45 8.64
C ASP A 241 3.00 13.98 9.01
N VAL A 242 3.48 13.68 10.23
CA VAL A 242 3.55 12.32 10.78
C VAL A 242 2.18 11.89 11.30
N LYS A 243 1.51 12.77 12.06
CA LYS A 243 0.19 12.49 12.64
C LYS A 243 -0.88 12.24 11.59
N ALA A 244 -0.87 13.02 10.50
CA ALA A 244 -1.89 12.95 9.45
C ALA A 244 -2.02 11.58 8.78
N PHE A 245 -0.97 10.74 8.84
CA PHE A 245 -0.95 9.41 8.24
C PHE A 245 -0.77 8.29 9.27
N ALA A 246 -0.95 8.59 10.56
CA ALA A 246 -0.76 7.62 11.63
C ALA A 246 -1.73 6.43 11.50
N HIS A 247 -3.00 6.68 11.19
CA HIS A 247 -4.01 5.62 11.01
C HIS A 247 -3.66 4.69 9.85
N GLU A 248 -3.38 5.23 8.67
CA GLU A 248 -3.07 4.46 7.48
C GLU A 248 -1.80 3.62 7.64
N VAL A 249 -0.83 4.11 8.40
CA VAL A 249 0.44 3.40 8.64
C VAL A 249 0.30 2.37 9.76
N LEU A 250 -0.45 2.65 10.83
CA LEU A 250 -0.46 1.80 12.02
C LEU A 250 -1.60 0.79 12.07
N ARG A 251 -2.75 1.05 11.42
CA ARG A 251 -3.96 0.20 11.58
C ARG A 251 -3.76 -1.27 11.23
N HIS A 252 -2.86 -1.57 10.29
CA HIS A 252 -2.55 -2.93 9.84
C HIS A 252 -1.31 -3.52 10.51
N ARG A 253 -0.64 -2.73 11.35
CA ARG A 253 0.55 -3.10 12.12
C ARG A 253 0.25 -3.31 13.60
N ILE A 254 -0.92 -2.87 14.06
CA ILE A 254 -1.43 -3.10 15.42
C ILE A 254 -2.44 -4.24 15.35
N ILE A 255 -2.12 -5.33 16.04
CA ILE A 255 -2.95 -6.51 16.13
C ILE A 255 -3.60 -6.54 17.50
N LEU A 256 -4.93 -6.55 17.52
CA LEU A 256 -5.70 -6.55 18.75
C LEU A 256 -5.79 -7.95 19.36
N THR A 257 -6.05 -7.99 20.66
CA THR A 257 -6.41 -9.21 21.38
C THR A 257 -7.82 -9.66 21.00
N PHE A 258 -8.16 -10.93 21.28
CA PHE A 258 -9.49 -11.45 20.97
C PHE A 258 -10.56 -10.76 21.83
N GLU A 259 -10.23 -10.49 23.09
CA GLU A 259 -11.07 -9.79 24.06
C GLU A 259 -11.39 -8.37 23.57
N ALA A 260 -10.40 -7.62 23.10
CA ALA A 260 -10.61 -6.27 22.58
C ALA A 260 -11.52 -6.27 21.34
N LEU A 261 -11.36 -7.26 20.45
CA LEU A 261 -12.25 -7.41 19.29
C LEU A 261 -13.69 -7.74 19.72
N ALA A 262 -13.86 -8.59 20.75
CA ALA A 262 -15.17 -8.93 21.30
C ALA A 262 -15.86 -7.72 21.94
N ASP A 263 -15.09 -6.83 22.55
CA ASP A 263 -15.57 -5.57 23.14
C ASP A 263 -15.81 -4.47 22.09
N GLY A 264 -15.62 -4.76 20.80
CA GLY A 264 -15.85 -3.83 19.70
C GLY A 264 -14.77 -2.76 19.54
N VAL A 265 -13.61 -2.93 20.18
CA VAL A 265 -12.46 -2.04 20.02
C VAL A 265 -11.89 -2.19 18.61
N ASN A 266 -11.62 -1.08 17.95
CA ASN A 266 -10.99 -1.07 16.64
C ASN A 266 -9.55 -0.51 16.69
N SER A 267 -8.74 -0.86 15.69
CA SER A 267 -7.34 -0.42 15.64
C SER A 267 -7.20 1.09 15.59
N ASP A 268 -8.17 1.83 15.05
CA ASP A 268 -8.11 3.29 14.93
C ASP A 268 -8.21 3.97 16.28
N GLN A 269 -9.09 3.49 17.16
CA GLN A 269 -9.20 3.97 18.55
C GLN A 269 -7.89 3.77 19.32
N VAL A 270 -7.20 2.65 19.08
CA VAL A 270 -5.89 2.39 19.67
C VAL A 270 -4.85 3.35 19.10
N VAL A 271 -4.86 3.60 17.79
CA VAL A 271 -3.97 4.58 17.16
C VAL A 271 -4.20 5.99 17.71
N ASP A 272 -5.46 6.41 17.86
CA ASP A 272 -5.81 7.70 18.45
C ASP A 272 -5.23 7.85 19.86
N SER A 273 -5.40 6.81 20.68
CA SER A 273 -4.88 6.78 22.05
C SER A 273 -3.34 6.91 22.08
N ILE A 274 -2.64 6.25 21.16
CA ILE A 274 -1.18 6.32 21.03
C ILE A 274 -0.74 7.72 20.59
N VAL A 275 -1.37 8.28 19.55
CA VAL A 275 -1.01 9.61 19.01
C VAL A 275 -1.30 10.72 20.01
N GLN A 276 -2.32 10.57 20.86
CA GLN A 276 -2.61 11.49 21.96
C GLN A 276 -1.63 11.38 23.12
N ALA A 277 -1.16 10.17 23.44
CA ALA A 277 -0.24 9.94 24.55
C ALA A 277 1.20 10.40 24.27
N VAL A 278 1.65 10.33 23.01
CA VAL A 278 2.99 10.77 22.62
C VAL A 278 2.96 12.28 22.33
N PRO A 279 3.66 13.11 23.14
CA PRO A 279 3.67 14.56 22.94
C PRO A 279 4.37 14.94 21.64
N VAL A 280 3.93 16.03 21.02
CA VAL A 280 4.67 16.60 19.90
C VAL A 280 5.97 17.25 20.40
N PRO A 281 7.08 17.11 19.66
CA PRO A 281 8.35 17.74 20.00
C PRO A 281 8.33 19.26 19.87
#